data_AF-A0A2H0WMM8-F1
#
_entry.id   AF-A0A2H0WMM8-F1
#
_cell.length_a   1.000
_cell.length_b   1.000
_cell.length_c   1.000
_cell.angle_alpha   90.00
_cell.angle_beta   90.00
_cell.angle_gamma   90.00
#
_symmetry.space_group_name_H-M   'P 1'
#
loop_
_entity.id
_entity.type
_entity.pdbx_description
1 polymer ?
#
loop_
_entity_poly.entity_id
_entity_poly.type
_entity_poly.pdbx_seq_one_letter_code
_entity_poly.pdbx_strand_id
1 'polypeptide(L)'
;NPGADIIGRKVRNVDYNPVKLAKTNYIDINSVLHDKKLFAEIGTFDEGLQSLEDWDFFIRIALKYPFLLKHIDQVLCDYYYFLNNVTTTVTNRVLSDKDMFAYFQISDFQGDEKKITDKIKNYLADRLVNQTLDKTARASTG
;
A
#
# COMPACT_ATOMS: atom_id res chain seq x y z
N ASN A 1 -7.79 0.41 -10.03
CA ASN A 1 -7.01 -0.10 -11.17
C ASN A 1 -7.74 -1.34 -11.68
N PRO A 2 -8.39 -1.34 -12.86
CA PRO A 2 -9.15 -2.50 -13.31
C PRO A 2 -8.23 -3.71 -13.44
N GLY A 3 -8.44 -4.73 -12.60
CA GLY A 3 -7.68 -5.99 -12.60
C GLY A 3 -6.66 -6.18 -11.47
N ALA A 4 -6.40 -5.17 -10.63
CA ALA A 4 -5.62 -5.34 -9.40
C ALA A 4 -6.56 -5.51 -8.21
N ASP A 5 -6.38 -6.57 -7.44
CA ASP A 5 -7.06 -6.76 -6.17
C ASP A 5 -6.20 -6.17 -5.04
N ILE A 6 -6.86 -5.58 -4.04
CA ILE A 6 -6.18 -5.24 -2.79
C ILE A 6 -6.03 -6.56 -2.05
N ILE A 7 -4.79 -6.97 -1.80
CA ILE A 7 -4.52 -8.25 -1.14
C ILE A 7 -3.85 -8.07 0.22
N GLY A 8 -3.27 -6.90 0.48
CA GLY A 8 -2.42 -6.73 1.66
C GLY A 8 -2.79 -5.53 2.49
N ARG A 9 -3.35 -5.78 3.68
CA ARG A 9 -3.40 -4.86 4.82
C ARG A 9 -2.78 -5.54 6.03
N LYS A 10 -1.46 -5.52 6.13
CA LYS A 10 -0.74 -6.18 7.22
C LYS A 10 0.49 -5.41 7.63
N VAL A 11 0.68 -5.30 8.94
CA VAL A 11 1.92 -4.79 9.50
C VAL A 11 2.97 -5.89 9.53
N ARG A 12 4.15 -5.60 9.00
CA ARG A 12 5.34 -6.41 9.27
C ARG A 12 5.91 -5.94 10.60
N ASN A 13 5.46 -6.53 11.70
CA ASN A 13 5.88 -6.14 13.05
C ASN A 13 7.33 -6.54 13.34
N VAL A 14 8.25 -5.74 12.80
CA VAL A 14 9.70 -5.90 12.92
C VAL A 14 10.27 -4.52 13.17
N ASP A 15 10.79 -4.32 14.38
CA ASP A 15 11.47 -3.08 14.72
C ASP A 15 12.65 -2.81 13.79
N TYR A 16 12.88 -1.52 13.55
CA TYR A 16 14.01 -1.08 12.75
C TYR A 16 15.33 -1.49 13.41
N ASN A 17 16.19 -2.14 12.64
CA ASN A 17 17.55 -2.48 13.05
C ASN A 17 18.51 -2.23 11.88
N PRO A 18 19.49 -1.31 12.01
CA PRO A 18 20.40 -0.98 10.92
C PRO A 18 21.26 -2.17 10.45
N VAL A 19 21.64 -3.07 11.36
CA VAL A 19 22.40 -4.29 11.02
C VAL A 19 21.55 -5.27 10.22
N LYS A 20 20.24 -5.34 10.50
CA LYS A 20 19.30 -6.15 9.71
C LYS A 20 19.08 -5.54 8.33
N LEU A 21 18.93 -4.22 8.25
CA LEU A 21 18.77 -3.50 6.99
C LEU A 21 19.97 -3.74 6.06
N ALA A 22 21.20 -3.72 6.60
CA ALA A 22 22.42 -3.99 5.85
C ALA A 22 22.49 -5.40 5.23
N LYS A 23 21.69 -6.36 5.73
CA LYS A 23 21.69 -7.75 5.26
C LYS A 23 20.46 -8.10 4.42
N THR A 24 19.36 -7.37 4.59
CA THR A 24 18.06 -7.73 4.03
C THR A 24 17.27 -6.49 3.63
N ASN A 25 16.71 -6.49 2.42
CA ASN A 25 15.73 -5.49 2.01
C ASN A 25 14.34 -5.88 2.54
N TYR A 26 14.00 -5.40 3.74
CA TYR A 26 12.74 -5.77 4.41
C TYR A 26 11.78 -4.59 4.64
N ILE A 27 12.20 -3.37 4.29
CA ILE A 27 11.40 -2.14 4.43
C ILE A 27 10.81 -1.85 3.06
N ASP A 28 9.48 -1.80 2.97
CA ASP A 28 8.80 -1.47 1.72
C ASP A 28 8.66 0.06 1.59
N ILE A 29 9.11 0.60 0.47
CA ILE A 29 9.10 2.05 0.18
C ILE A 29 7.69 2.65 0.23
N ASN A 30 6.64 1.86 -0.06
CA ASN A 30 5.25 2.32 -0.02
C ASN A 30 4.78 2.77 1.38
N SER A 31 5.52 2.41 2.43
CA SER A 31 5.18 2.65 3.84
C SER A 31 6.15 3.62 4.52
N VAL A 32 7.01 4.32 3.76
CA VAL A 32 8.03 5.21 4.31
C VAL A 32 7.69 6.67 4.07
N LEU A 33 7.77 7.47 5.14
CA LEU A 33 7.74 8.92 5.10
C LEU A 33 9.06 9.47 5.64
N HIS A 34 9.63 10.47 4.96
CA HIS A 34 10.86 11.12 5.39
C HIS A 34 10.83 12.63 5.09
N ASP A 35 11.66 13.41 5.80
CA ASP A 35 11.80 14.84 5.52
C ASP A 35 12.44 15.05 4.14
N LYS A 36 11.90 15.97 3.34
CA LYS A 36 12.44 16.35 2.02
C LYS A 36 13.90 16.81 2.10
N LYS A 37 14.33 17.41 3.21
CA LYS A 37 15.71 17.87 3.42
C LYS A 37 16.73 16.74 3.30
N LEU A 38 16.35 15.50 3.59
CA LEU A 38 17.25 14.35 3.42
C LEU A 38 17.78 14.24 1.99
N PHE A 39 16.99 14.56 0.96
CA PHE A 39 17.48 14.52 -0.43
C PHE A 39 18.64 15.49 -0.68
N ALA A 40 18.63 16.67 -0.06
CA ALA A 40 19.74 17.62 -0.18
C ALA A 40 20.98 17.14 0.58
N GLU A 41 20.78 16.35 1.63
CA GLU A 41 21.84 15.95 2.57
C GLU A 41 22.54 14.64 2.23
N ILE A 42 21.81 13.67 1.70
CA ILE A 42 22.33 12.32 1.40
C ILE A 42 22.15 11.93 -0.07
N GLY A 43 21.51 12.77 -0.89
CA GLY A 43 21.20 12.51 -2.29
C GLY A 43 19.84 11.84 -2.50
N THR A 44 19.35 11.87 -3.74
CA THR A 44 18.11 11.20 -4.18
C THR A 44 18.31 9.70 -4.41
N PHE A 45 17.31 9.02 -4.96
CA PHE A 45 17.47 7.67 -5.50
C PHE A 45 18.51 7.66 -6.63
N ASP A 46 19.25 6.56 -6.74
CA ASP A 46 20.22 6.35 -7.82
C ASP A 46 19.50 5.77 -9.05
N GLU A 47 19.34 6.61 -10.08
CA GLU A 47 18.68 6.24 -11.34
C GLU A 47 19.52 5.28 -12.20
N GLY A 48 20.78 5.03 -11.83
CA GLY A 48 21.64 4.03 -12.47
C GLY A 48 21.36 2.59 -12.02
N LEU A 49 20.64 2.40 -10.91
CA LEU A 49 20.28 1.09 -10.39
C LEU A 49 19.06 0.51 -11.12
N GLN A 50 19.14 -0.76 -11.51
CA GLN A 50 18.00 -1.47 -12.11
C GLN A 50 16.97 -1.95 -11.09
N SER A 51 17.37 -2.09 -9.83
CA SER A 51 16.52 -2.42 -8.68
C SER A 51 17.27 -2.10 -7.38
N LEU A 52 16.55 -2.10 -6.25
CA LEU A 52 17.08 -1.83 -4.90
C LEU A 52 17.52 -0.38 -4.69
N GLU A 53 17.01 0.54 -5.49
CA GLU A 53 17.24 1.98 -5.36
C GLU A 53 16.69 2.53 -4.02
N ASP A 54 15.58 1.98 -3.55
CA ASP A 54 14.96 2.30 -2.27
C ASP A 54 15.81 1.79 -1.10
N TRP A 55 16.30 0.55 -1.21
CA TRP A 55 17.17 -0.05 -0.21
C TRP A 55 18.50 0.70 -0.09
N ASP A 56 19.14 1.05 -1.20
CA ASP A 56 20.33 1.92 -1.21
C ASP A 56 20.08 3.24 -0.46
N PHE A 57 18.96 3.90 -0.76
CA PHE A 57 18.58 5.13 -0.09
C PHE A 57 18.43 4.93 1.43
N PHE A 58 17.77 3.85 1.87
CA PHE A 58 17.64 3.53 3.29
C PHE A 58 18.98 3.21 3.96
N ILE A 59 19.90 2.55 3.27
CA ILE A 59 21.26 2.30 3.76
C ILE A 59 21.99 3.62 3.96
N ARG A 60 21.91 4.56 3.00
CA ARG A 60 22.51 5.89 3.14
C ARG A 60 21.92 6.69 4.30
N ILE A 61 20.60 6.62 4.52
CA ILE A 61 20.01 7.20 5.74
C ILE A 61 20.55 6.52 6.99
N ALA A 62 20.61 5.19 7.03
CA ALA A 62 21.08 4.43 8.19
C ALA A 62 22.56 4.71 8.52
N LEU A 63 23.40 4.95 7.52
CA LEU A 63 24.81 5.33 7.72
C LEU A 63 24.96 6.69 8.40
N LYS A 64 24.10 7.66 8.06
CA LYS A 64 24.15 9.02 8.65
C LYS A 64 23.33 9.13 9.94
N TYR A 65 22.22 8.42 10.02
CA TYR A 65 21.19 8.51 11.06
C TYR A 65 20.68 7.12 11.51
N PRO A 66 21.55 6.28 12.09
CA PRO A 66 21.28 4.86 12.35
C PRO A 66 20.14 4.56 13.33
N PHE A 67 19.55 5.57 13.98
CA PHE A 67 18.46 5.39 14.96
C PHE A 67 17.27 6.35 14.74
N LEU A 68 17.29 7.14 13.65
CA LEU A 68 16.16 8.02 13.31
C LEU A 68 15.05 7.32 12.53
N LEU A 69 15.35 6.23 11.83
CA LEU A 69 14.30 5.37 11.30
C LEU A 69 13.55 4.72 12.46
N LYS A 70 12.22 4.83 12.43
CA LYS A 70 11.33 4.24 13.43
C LYS A 70 10.29 3.42 12.69
N HIS A 71 10.07 2.19 13.16
CA HIS A 71 8.96 1.37 12.73
C HIS A 71 7.67 1.89 13.40
N ILE A 72 6.60 1.97 12.62
CA ILE A 72 5.26 2.31 13.11
C ILE A 72 4.42 1.05 12.95
N ASP A 73 3.94 0.49 14.08
CA ASP A 73 3.16 -0.75 14.10
C ASP A 73 1.70 -0.52 13.69
N GLN A 74 1.50 0.03 12.48
CA GLN A 74 0.19 0.34 11.90
C GLN A 74 0.19 0.04 10.41
N VAL A 75 -0.97 -0.32 9.87
CA VAL A 75 -1.14 -0.45 8.42
C VAL A 75 -1.18 0.95 7.81
N LEU A 76 -0.18 1.30 7.00
CA LEU A 76 -0.03 2.63 6.42
C LEU A 76 -0.43 2.70 4.93
N CYS A 77 -0.44 1.56 4.24
CA CYS A 77 -0.79 1.49 2.82
C CYS A 77 -1.54 0.19 2.48
N ASP A 78 -2.29 0.26 1.38
CA ASP A 78 -2.90 -0.90 0.75
C ASP A 78 -1.97 -1.45 -0.33
N TYR A 79 -1.68 -2.75 -0.26
CA TYR A 79 -0.90 -3.42 -1.31
C TYR A 79 -1.81 -3.96 -2.40
N TYR A 80 -1.66 -3.43 -3.61
CA TYR A 80 -2.38 -3.88 -4.80
C TYR A 80 -1.55 -4.93 -5.54
N TYR A 81 -2.18 -6.04 -5.86
CA TYR A 81 -1.52 -7.15 -6.55
C TYR A 81 -2.31 -7.60 -7.75
N PHE A 82 -1.58 -7.95 -8.80
CA PHE A 82 -2.13 -8.62 -9.96
C PHE A 82 -1.78 -10.09 -9.90
N LEU A 83 -2.83 -10.92 -9.99
CA LEU A 83 -2.67 -12.36 -10.13
C LEU A 83 -1.82 -12.68 -11.37
N ASN A 84 -1.03 -13.74 -11.27
CA ASN A 84 -0.13 -14.18 -12.34
C ASN A 84 -0.84 -14.40 -13.68
N ASN A 85 -2.11 -14.81 -13.67
CA ASN A 85 -2.90 -15.02 -14.88
C ASN A 85 -3.45 -13.72 -15.51
N VAL A 86 -3.38 -12.58 -14.80
CA VAL A 86 -3.85 -11.27 -15.30
C VAL A 86 -2.71 -10.52 -15.97
N THR A 87 -1.58 -10.37 -15.27
CA THR A 87 -0.40 -9.70 -15.83
C THR A 87 0.86 -10.12 -15.08
N THR A 88 2.02 -9.94 -15.71
CA THR A 88 3.31 -10.24 -15.09
C THR A 88 3.92 -8.97 -14.49
N THR A 89 4.25 -9.02 -13.20
CA THR A 89 4.92 -7.98 -12.42
C THR A 89 6.24 -8.49 -11.85
N VAL A 90 7.08 -7.63 -11.28
CA VAL A 90 8.31 -8.06 -10.60
C VAL A 90 7.98 -9.01 -9.45
N THR A 91 6.98 -8.65 -8.63
CA THR A 91 6.57 -9.44 -7.46
C THR A 91 6.12 -10.84 -7.84
N ASN A 92 5.25 -10.97 -8.85
CA ASN A 92 4.63 -12.26 -9.17
C ASN A 92 5.51 -13.18 -10.04
N ARG A 93 6.63 -12.66 -10.58
CA ARG A 93 7.74 -13.48 -11.10
C ARG A 93 8.53 -14.18 -10.01
N VAL A 94 8.57 -13.61 -8.80
CA VAL A 94 9.37 -14.11 -7.67
C VAL A 94 8.53 -14.95 -6.72
N LEU A 95 7.30 -14.52 -6.45
CA LEU A 95 6.38 -15.17 -5.52
C LEU A 95 5.14 -15.66 -6.25
N SER A 96 4.73 -16.90 -5.99
CA SER A 96 3.45 -17.41 -6.51
C SER A 96 2.27 -16.68 -5.87
N ASP A 97 1.11 -16.69 -6.51
CA ASP A 97 -0.12 -16.11 -5.94
C ASP A 97 -0.39 -16.69 -4.53
N LYS A 98 -0.13 -18.00 -4.36
CA LYS A 98 -0.26 -18.70 -3.08
C LYS A 98 0.70 -18.16 -2.01
N ASP A 99 1.96 -17.92 -2.37
CA ASP A 99 2.96 -17.39 -1.44
C ASP A 99 2.63 -15.96 -1.04
N MET A 100 2.12 -15.16 -1.98
CA MET A 100 1.65 -13.80 -1.72
C MET A 100 0.47 -13.80 -0.74
N PHE A 101 -0.51 -14.67 -0.95
CA PHE A 101 -1.64 -14.81 -0.03
C PHE A 101 -1.19 -15.28 1.36
N ALA A 102 -0.29 -16.27 1.43
CA ALA A 102 0.27 -16.73 2.69
C ALA A 102 1.06 -15.63 3.42
N TYR A 103 1.86 -14.85 2.70
CA TYR A 103 2.64 -13.74 3.24
C TYR A 103 1.76 -12.68 3.92
N PHE A 104 0.66 -12.31 3.26
CA PHE A 104 -0.34 -11.41 3.80
C PHE A 104 -1.34 -12.08 4.76
N GLN A 105 -1.19 -13.38 5.03
CA GLN A 105 -2.10 -14.19 5.86
C GLN A 105 -3.56 -14.08 5.41
N ILE A 106 -3.77 -14.05 4.10
CA ILE A 106 -5.09 -14.08 3.48
C ILE A 106 -5.52 -15.55 3.48
N SER A 107 -6.32 -15.94 4.47
CA SER A 107 -6.82 -17.32 4.58
C SER A 107 -7.85 -17.65 3.48
N ASP A 108 -8.59 -16.65 3.02
CA ASP A 108 -9.51 -16.70 1.90
C ASP A 108 -9.55 -15.30 1.27
N PHE A 109 -9.53 -15.21 -0.07
CA PHE A 109 -9.73 -13.95 -0.79
C PHE A 109 -10.92 -13.21 -0.19
N GLN A 110 -10.68 -12.10 0.52
CA GLN A 110 -11.73 -11.37 1.22
C GLN A 110 -12.55 -10.60 0.19
N GLY A 111 -13.46 -11.31 -0.48
CA GLY A 111 -14.54 -10.73 -1.28
C GLY A 111 -15.44 -9.78 -0.47
N ASP A 112 -15.16 -9.60 0.82
CA ASP A 112 -15.72 -8.57 1.68
C ASP A 112 -15.38 -7.16 1.20
N GLU A 113 -14.24 -6.90 0.56
CA GLU A 113 -13.96 -5.55 0.04
C GLU A 113 -14.86 -5.19 -1.14
N LYS A 114 -15.12 -6.13 -2.05
CA LYS A 114 -16.11 -5.95 -3.12
C LYS A 114 -17.52 -5.81 -2.54
N LYS A 115 -17.90 -6.67 -1.57
CA LYS A 115 -19.20 -6.56 -0.89
C LYS A 115 -19.36 -5.25 -0.13
N ILE A 116 -18.32 -4.77 0.55
CA ILE A 116 -18.31 -3.50 1.28
C ILE A 116 -18.38 -2.35 0.27
N THR A 117 -17.60 -2.41 -0.81
CA THR A 117 -17.64 -1.41 -1.89
C THR A 117 -19.02 -1.35 -2.52
N ASP A 118 -19.64 -2.50 -2.80
CA ASP A 118 -20.99 -2.59 -3.37
C ASP A 118 -22.04 -2.07 -2.37
N LYS A 119 -21.91 -2.39 -1.07
CA LYS A 119 -22.75 -1.81 0.00
C LYS A 119 -22.61 -0.29 0.08
N ILE A 120 -21.40 0.24 0.02
CA ILE A 120 -21.14 1.69 0.04
C ILE A 120 -21.74 2.36 -1.20
N LYS A 121 -21.53 1.77 -2.39
CA LYS A 121 -22.12 2.27 -3.65
C LYS A 121 -23.65 2.30 -3.58
N ASN A 122 -24.28 1.24 -3.09
CA ASN A 122 -25.72 1.17 -2.92
C ASN A 122 -26.22 2.24 -1.94
N TYR A 123 -25.56 2.36 -0.78
CA TYR A 123 -25.89 3.41 0.20
C TYR A 123 -25.79 4.83 -0.38
N LEU A 124 -24.74 5.12 -1.16
CA LEU A 124 -24.57 6.42 -1.80
C LEU A 124 -25.63 6.67 -2.89
N ALA A 125 -25.98 5.65 -3.67
CA ALA A 125 -27.03 5.72 -4.69
C ALA A 125 -28.40 6.02 -4.04
N ASP A 126 -28.75 5.30 -2.98
CA ASP A 126 -30.00 5.50 -2.25
C ASP A 126 -30.10 6.93 -1.68
N ARG A 127 -28.98 7.46 -1.17
CA ARG A 127 -28.92 8.83 -0.63
C ARG A 127 -29.14 9.89 -1.71
N LEU A 128 -28.59 9.71 -2.90
CA LEU A 128 -28.78 10.61 -4.04
C LEU A 128 -30.23 10.61 -4.53
N VAL A 129 -30.87 9.44 -4.61
CA VAL A 129 -32.29 9.31 -4.97
C VAL A 129 -33.17 10.05 -3.96
N ASN A 130 -32.95 9.82 -2.67
CA ASN A 130 -33.75 10.45 -1.61
C ASN A 130 -33.59 11.98 -1.57
N GLN A 131 -32.39 12.50 -1.81
CA GLN A 131 -32.17 13.95 -1.93
C GLN A 131 -32.86 14.57 -3.16
N THR A 132 -33.00 13.80 -4.24
CA THR A 132 -33.68 14.25 -5.46
C THR A 132 -35.19 14.32 -5.25
N LEU A 133 -35.77 13.30 -4.58
CA LEU A 133 -37.19 13.27 -4.23
C LEU A 133 -37.59 14.42 -3.29
N ASP A 134 -36.77 14.69 -2.26
CA ASP A 134 -37.02 15.77 -1.29
C ASP A 134 -36.96 17.17 -1.97
N LYS A 135 -36.07 17.36 -2.95
CA LYS A 135 -36.03 18.59 -3.75
C LYS A 135 -37.25 18.77 -4.65
N THR A 136 -37.72 17.69 -5.30
CA THR A 136 -38.90 17.73 -6.18
C THR A 136 -40.18 17.98 -5.38
N ALA A 137 -40.31 17.40 -4.19
CA ALA A 137 -41.45 17.62 -3.30
C ALA A 137 -41.55 19.06 -2.77
N ARG A 138 -40.40 19.71 -2.51
CA ARG A 138 -40.33 21.13 -2.14
C ARG A 138 -40.59 22.08 -3.31
N ALA A 139 -40.27 21.67 -4.54
CA ALA A 139 -40.54 22.46 -5.73
C ALA A 139 -42.01 22.39 -6.19
N SER A 140 -42.76 21.36 -5.80
CA SER A 140 -44.19 21.21 -6.12
C SER A 140 -45.15 21.83 -5.08
N THR A 141 -44.62 22.36 -3.97
CA THR A 141 -45.40 22.95 -2.86
C THR A 141 -45.25 24.48 -2.75
N GLY A 142 -44.58 25.13 -3.71
CA GLY A 142 -44.52 26.59 -3.85
C GLY A 142 -45.05 27.03 -5.21
#